data_AF-A0A0V0HK02-F1
#
_entry.id   AF-A0A0V0HK02-F1
#
_cell.length_a   1.000
_cell.length_b   1.000
_cell.length_c   1.000
_cell.angle_alpha   90.00
_cell.angle_beta   90.00
_cell.angle_gamma   90.00
#
_symmetry.space_group_name_H-M   'P 1'
#
loop_
_entity.id
_entity.type
_entity.pdbx_description
1 polymer ?
#
loop_
_entity_poly.entity_id
_entity_poly.type
_entity_poly.pdbx_seq_one_letter_code
_entity_poly.pdbx_strand_id
1 'polypeptide(L)'
;MLRKLVRGVYRWIRPVKQNWPHLVEKLQNYKPKMYHHSVVWQRPRRDRVKCNTDGASKGNLGDSSFGFCIRNLIMQRQNELEW
;
A
#
# COMPACT_ATOMS: atom_id res chain seq x y z
N MET A 1 -13.51 -14.11 -24.57
CA MET A 1 -13.53 -14.27 -23.09
C MET A 1 -12.39 -13.47 -22.43
N LEU A 2 -11.13 -13.69 -22.82
CA LEU A 2 -9.96 -13.03 -22.22
C LEU A 2 -9.86 -11.51 -22.43
N ARG A 3 -10.24 -10.98 -23.60
CA ARG A 3 -10.30 -9.52 -23.84
C ARG A 3 -11.28 -8.81 -22.89
N LYS A 4 -12.38 -9.48 -22.51
CA LYS A 4 -13.33 -8.98 -21.51
C LYS A 4 -12.69 -8.99 -20.11
N LEU A 5 -11.92 -10.02 -19.79
CA LEU A 5 -11.20 -10.17 -18.53
C LEU A 5 -10.11 -9.11 -18.35
N VAL A 6 -9.26 -8.88 -19.37
CA VAL A 6 -8.24 -7.83 -19.33
C VAL A 6 -8.86 -6.44 -19.22
N ARG A 7 -9.96 -6.16 -19.94
CA ARG A 7 -10.70 -4.90 -19.80
C ARG A 7 -11.40 -4.75 -18.44
N GLY A 8 -11.78 -5.85 -17.80
CA GLY A 8 -12.45 -5.85 -16.50
C GLY A 8 -11.47 -5.59 -15.36
N VAL A 9 -10.36 -6.33 -15.35
CA VAL A 9 -9.35 -6.32 -14.27
C VAL A 9 -8.33 -5.18 -14.44
N TYR A 10 -7.90 -4.91 -15.68
CA TYR A 10 -6.83 -3.95 -15.97
C TYR A 10 -7.32 -2.78 -16.82
N ARG A 11 -8.34 -2.06 -16.35
CA ARG A 11 -8.99 -0.93 -17.08
C ARG A 11 -8.01 0.16 -17.55
N TRP A 12 -6.90 0.33 -16.86
CA TRP A 12 -5.85 1.30 -17.17
C TRP A 12 -4.88 0.85 -18.28
N ILE A 13 -4.89 -0.42 -18.69
CA ILE A 13 -4.10 -0.90 -19.83
C ILE A 13 -4.81 -0.53 -21.12
N ARG A 14 -4.15 0.28 -21.97
CA ARG A 14 -4.69 0.70 -23.27
C ARG A 14 -5.09 -0.52 -24.12
N PRO A 15 -6.18 -0.44 -24.90
CA PRO A 15 -6.67 -1.54 -25.73
C PRO A 15 -5.54 -2.16 -26.55
N VAL A 16 -5.35 -3.47 -26.38
CA VAL A 16 -4.37 -4.24 -27.14
C VAL A 16 -5.04 -4.76 -28.41
N LYS A 17 -4.30 -4.81 -29.53
CA LYS A 17 -4.76 -5.53 -30.74
C LYS A 17 -5.12 -6.97 -30.34
N GLN A 18 -6.12 -7.55 -31.01
CA GLN A 18 -6.68 -8.87 -30.66
C GLN A 18 -5.78 -10.06 -31.04
N ASN A 19 -4.45 -9.92 -30.95
CA ASN A 19 -3.52 -11.01 -31.19
C ASN A 19 -2.92 -11.49 -29.87
N TRP A 20 -2.96 -12.81 -29.62
CA TRP A 20 -2.56 -13.42 -28.35
C TRP A 20 -1.07 -13.23 -28.01
N PRO A 21 -0.11 -13.50 -28.92
CA PRO A 21 1.31 -13.29 -28.65
C PRO A 21 1.63 -11.85 -28.23
N HIS A 22 1.03 -10.88 -28.93
CA HIS A 22 1.21 -9.46 -28.62
C HIS A 22 0.62 -9.05 -27.26
N LEU A 23 -0.46 -9.72 -26.82
CA LEU A 23 -1.02 -9.48 -25.49
C LEU A 23 -0.13 -10.03 -24.39
N VAL A 24 0.40 -11.25 -24.58
CA VAL A 24 1.35 -11.88 -23.65
C VAL A 24 2.60 -11.02 -23.52
N GLU A 25 3.19 -10.61 -24.64
CA GLU A 25 4.36 -9.74 -24.68
C GLU A 25 4.12 -8.41 -23.95
N LYS A 26 2.96 -7.77 -24.19
CA LYS A 26 2.63 -6.51 -23.52
C LYS A 26 2.46 -6.66 -22.02
N LEU A 27 1.83 -7.76 -21.56
CA LEU A 27 1.63 -8.03 -20.14
C LEU A 27 2.94 -8.41 -19.44
N GLN A 28 3.80 -9.19 -20.08
CA GLN A 28 5.14 -9.53 -19.57
C GLN A 28 6.01 -8.29 -19.37
N ASN A 29 5.91 -7.31 -20.28
CA ASN A 29 6.67 -6.06 -20.21
C ASN A 29 5.94 -4.94 -19.46
N TYR A 30 4.72 -5.19 -18.95
CA TYR A 30 3.94 -4.16 -18.27
C TYR A 30 4.49 -3.86 -16.87
N LYS A 31 4.97 -2.63 -16.67
CA LYS A 31 5.32 -2.11 -15.34
C LYS A 31 4.21 -1.17 -14.86
N PRO A 32 3.46 -1.53 -13.81
CA PRO A 32 2.45 -0.63 -13.27
C PRO A 32 3.11 0.63 -12.69
N LYS A 33 2.52 1.79 -12.96
CA LYS A 33 2.92 3.03 -12.30
C LYS A 33 2.39 2.98 -10.87
N MET A 34 3.28 2.77 -9.91
CA MET A 34 2.93 2.77 -8.49
C MET A 34 2.87 4.21 -7.98
N TYR A 35 1.72 4.59 -7.44
CA TYR A 35 1.56 5.83 -6.67
C TYR A 35 1.67 5.45 -5.20
N HIS A 36 2.62 6.04 -4.50
CA HIS A 36 2.79 5.85 -3.06
C HIS A 36 2.82 7.21 -2.38
N HIS A 37 2.32 7.28 -1.16
CA HIS A 37 2.54 8.40 -0.26
C HIS A 37 3.65 8.01 0.69
N SER A 38 4.78 8.71 0.62
CA SER A 38 5.80 8.60 1.67
C SER A 38 5.33 9.40 2.88
N VAL A 39 5.20 8.73 4.03
CA VAL A 39 4.83 9.37 5.28
C VAL A 39 5.98 9.19 6.25
N VAL A 40 6.66 10.28 6.59
CA VAL A 40 7.72 10.26 7.60
C VAL A 40 7.11 10.11 8.99
N TRP A 41 7.56 9.11 9.73
CA TRP A 41 7.04 8.85 11.08
C TRP A 41 7.65 9.83 12.08
N GLN A 42 6.91 10.89 12.40
CA GLN A 42 7.24 11.79 13.50
C GLN A 42 6.61 11.30 14.81
N ARG A 43 7.39 11.37 15.88
CA ARG A 43 6.95 11.12 17.26
C ARG A 43 5.78 12.08 17.61
N PRO A 44 4.66 11.59 18.17
CA PRO A 44 3.54 12.45 18.54
C PRO A 44 3.94 13.49 19.60
N ARG A 45 3.21 14.61 19.64
CA ARG A 45 3.29 15.56 20.75
C ARG A 45 2.87 14.88 22.06
N ARG A 46 3.29 15.43 23.19
CA ARG A 46 2.90 14.93 24.51
C ARG A 46 1.37 14.94 24.65
N ASP A 47 0.87 13.94 25.37
CA ASP A 47 -0.54 13.66 25.64
C ASP A 47 -1.37 13.43 24.36
N ARG A 48 -0.71 12.96 23.28
CA ARG A 48 -1.36 12.51 22.05
C ARG A 48 -1.09 11.03 21.76
N VAL A 49 -2.01 10.46 20.99
CA VAL A 49 -1.88 9.14 20.39
C VAL A 49 -1.73 9.30 18.89
N LYS A 50 -0.84 8.51 18.29
CA LYS A 50 -0.72 8.38 16.84
C LYS A 50 -0.90 6.92 16.48
N CYS A 51 -1.86 6.65 15.58
CA CYS A 51 -2.12 5.32 15.05
C CYS A 51 -1.84 5.32 13.56
N ASN A 52 -1.15 4.28 13.11
CA ASN A 52 -0.90 3.97 11.73
C ASN A 52 -1.56 2.63 11.44
N THR A 53 -2.48 2.61 10.49
CA THR A 53 -3.03 1.39 9.89
C THR A 53 -2.48 1.31 8.48
N ASP A 54 -1.85 0.21 8.13
CA ASP A 54 -1.71 -0.07 6.71
C ASP A 54 -3.09 -0.37 6.15
N GLY A 55 -3.30 0.04 4.90
CA GLY A 55 -4.45 -0.41 4.14
C GLY A 55 -3.99 -1.56 3.28
N ALA A 56 -4.49 -2.77 3.52
CA ALA A 56 -4.57 -3.74 2.44
C ALA A 56 -5.33 -3.04 1.30
N SER A 57 -4.73 -2.97 0.11
CA SER A 57 -5.33 -2.31 -1.04
C SER A 57 -6.73 -2.88 -1.28
N LYS A 58 -7.70 -2.03 -1.65
CA LYS A 58 -9.10 -2.42 -1.80
C LYS A 58 -9.21 -3.65 -2.73
N GLY A 59 -9.55 -4.81 -2.17
CA GLY A 59 -9.63 -6.09 -2.88
C GLY A 59 -8.45 -7.05 -2.70
N ASN A 60 -7.45 -6.72 -1.87
CA ASN A 60 -6.41 -7.66 -1.44
C ASN A 60 -6.79 -8.24 -0.08
N LEU A 61 -6.94 -9.57 0.00
CA LEU A 61 -7.16 -10.32 1.25
C LEU A 61 -5.86 -10.51 2.07
N GLY A 62 -4.84 -9.68 1.82
CA GLY A 62 -3.56 -9.77 2.52
C GLY A 62 -3.67 -9.28 3.96
N ASP A 63 -2.75 -9.74 4.80
CA ASP A 63 -2.67 -9.33 6.20
C ASP A 63 -2.54 -7.81 6.31
N SER A 64 -3.38 -7.21 7.14
CA SER A 64 -3.27 -5.82 7.54
C SER A 64 -2.51 -5.71 8.86
N SER A 65 -1.59 -4.77 8.94
CA SER A 65 -0.88 -4.41 10.16
C SER A 65 -1.32 -3.03 10.69
N PHE A 66 -1.24 -2.88 12.00
CA PHE A 66 -1.42 -1.59 12.65
C PHE A 66 -0.34 -1.39 13.71
N GLY A 67 0.06 -0.14 13.90
CA GLY A 67 0.99 0.28 14.93
C GLY A 67 0.54 1.59 15.55
N PHE A 68 0.78 1.76 16.85
CA PHE A 68 0.42 3.00 17.53
C PHE A 68 1.51 3.44 18.52
N CYS A 69 1.52 4.73 18.83
CA CYS A 69 2.37 5.33 19.85
C CYS A 69 1.52 6.20 20.77
N ILE A 70 1.62 5.94 22.07
CA ILE A 70 1.03 6.76 23.14
C ILE A 70 2.16 7.53 23.80
N ARG A 71 2.01 8.85 23.91
CA ARG A 71 3.00 9.68 24.61
C ARG A 71 2.38 10.34 25.83
N ASN A 72 2.40 9.67 26.97
CA ASN A 72 2.03 10.26 28.26
C ASN A 72 3.26 10.45 29.18
N LEU A 73 3.07 11.10 30.33
CA LEU A 73 4.12 11.33 31.34
C LEU A 73 4.72 10.04 31.92
N ILE A 74 3.90 9.00 32.06
CA ILE A 74 4.28 7.76 32.76
C ILE A 74 5.18 6.91 31.87
N MET A 75 4.90 6.82 30.56
CA MET A 75 5.66 6.02 29.61
C MET A 75 6.97 6.67 29.13
N GLN A 76 7.21 7.96 29.40
CA GLN A 76 8.47 8.62 29.03
C GLN A 76 9.64 8.15 29.91
N ARG A 77 9.42 7.89 31.20
CA ARG A 77 10.47 7.42 32.12
C ARG A 77 11.01 6.03 31.78
N GLN A 78 10.25 5.22 31.05
CA GLN A 78 10.62 3.84 30.73
C GLN A 78 11.39 3.72 29.40
N ASN A 79 11.25 4.70 28.49
CA ASN A 79 11.93 4.72 27.20
C ASN A 79 13.27 5.49 27.21
N GLU A 80 13.60 6.23 28.27
CA GLU A 80 14.92 6.89 28.42
C GLU A 80 16.00 5.94 28.98
N LEU A 81 15.63 4.70 29.34
CA LEU A 81 16.53 3.68 29.89
C LEU A 81 16.87 2.56 28.89
N GLU A 82 16.32 2.57 27.67
CA GLU A 82 16.54 1.53 26.65
C GLU A 82 17.04 2.06 25.29
N TRP A 83 17.65 3.26 25.26
CA TRP A 83 18.39 3.77 24.11
C TRP A 83 19.77 4.28 24.51
#